data_AF-A0A651GVE7-F1
#
_entry.id   AF-A0A651GVE7-F1
#
_cell.length_a   1.000
_cell.length_b   1.000
_cell.length_c   1.000
_cell.angle_alpha   90.00
_cell.angle_beta   90.00
_cell.angle_gamma   90.00
#
_symmetry.space_group_name_H-M   'P 1'
#
loop_
_entity.id
_entity.type
_entity.pdbx_description
1 polymer ?
#
loop_
_entity_poly.entity_id
_entity_poly.type
_entity_poly.pdbx_seq_one_letter_code
_entity_poly.pdbx_strand_id
1 'polypeptide(L)'
;MGGPFAVGGGHAGGENMLRRLLNTLYIEDPGTNDPSDVAVGRQGEVVHTAHTPQLKPDGSGALVGHMKTTNLNVSDHTRRVLSNFSAVSGATAVFVIADTSDNGHYWHYNAVDEINTITIEDNSFTVTGPHGSLRATVLYPSPVNLQQGILQRGSDFFFNGNRYSSNSFVNSFSDDGDHLVVMTVVEEGETHPSVRSISGHGVVDHRIAIGDLQVVIEDDDIRLGEGLSTRSIFMQPLLETLMPWVWKSDRGFMEIQDLQTIITGLDFREPTILKPSIKSDS
;
A
#
# COMPACT_ATOMS: atom_id res chain seq x y z
N MET A 1 -7.84 -18.94 7.61
CA MET A 1 -7.58 -17.53 7.97
C MET A 1 -6.67 -16.98 6.90
N GLY A 2 -6.98 -15.83 6.29
CA GLY A 2 -6.13 -15.21 5.26
C GLY A 2 -4.67 -15.09 5.74
N GLY A 3 -3.71 -15.44 4.89
CA GLY A 3 -2.29 -15.16 5.15
C GLY A 3 -1.96 -13.71 4.82
N PRO A 4 -0.93 -13.10 5.43
CA PRO A 4 -0.53 -11.74 5.12
C PRO A 4 0.17 -11.69 3.76
N PHE A 5 -0.33 -10.85 2.85
CA PHE A 5 0.36 -10.59 1.58
C PHE A 5 1.52 -9.62 1.73
N ALA A 6 1.40 -8.64 2.62
CA ALA A 6 2.40 -7.61 2.88
C ALA A 6 2.76 -7.59 4.36
N VAL A 7 4.05 -7.45 4.67
CA VAL A 7 4.53 -7.34 6.05
C VAL A 7 5.63 -6.28 6.14
N GLY A 8 5.84 -5.73 7.33
CA GLY A 8 7.10 -5.04 7.64
C GLY A 8 8.18 -6.09 7.94
N GLY A 9 9.44 -5.74 7.75
CA GLY A 9 10.59 -6.56 8.11
C GLY A 9 10.93 -6.57 9.60
N GLY A 10 10.22 -5.79 10.42
CA GLY A 10 10.36 -5.82 11.86
C GLY A 10 11.47 -4.92 12.43
N HIS A 11 11.56 -4.88 13.76
CA HIS A 11 12.54 -4.08 14.49
C HIS A 11 13.52 -5.00 15.22
N ALA A 12 14.78 -5.01 14.80
CA ALA A 12 15.85 -5.64 15.57
C ALA A 12 16.21 -4.77 16.78
N GLY A 13 15.87 -5.21 17.99
CA GLY A 13 16.21 -4.55 19.26
C GLY A 13 17.70 -4.61 19.65
N GLY A 14 18.61 -4.71 18.69
CA GLY A 14 20.07 -4.72 18.87
C GLY A 14 20.75 -3.73 17.96
N GLU A 15 21.98 -3.34 18.27
CA GLU A 15 22.76 -2.27 17.61
C GLU A 15 23.10 -2.52 16.12
N ASN A 16 22.69 -3.63 15.49
CA ASN A 16 23.08 -3.96 14.11
C ASN A 16 21.89 -4.13 13.13
N MET A 17 21.80 -3.18 12.19
CA MET A 17 21.86 -3.37 10.72
C MET A 17 20.73 -4.10 9.95
N LEU A 18 19.64 -4.56 10.57
CA LEU A 18 18.42 -5.00 9.81
C LEU A 18 17.23 -4.07 10.07
N ARG A 19 17.53 -2.82 10.41
CA ARG A 19 16.54 -1.88 10.90
C ARG A 19 15.78 -1.32 9.70
N ARG A 20 14.49 -1.66 9.64
CA ARG A 20 13.46 -0.96 8.85
C ARG A 20 13.37 -1.40 7.38
N LEU A 21 13.21 -2.69 7.10
CA LEU A 21 12.58 -3.09 5.83
C LEU A 21 11.09 -2.79 5.96
N LEU A 22 10.64 -1.68 5.38
CA LEU A 22 9.26 -1.21 5.38
C LEU A 22 8.78 -1.16 3.94
N ASN A 23 7.47 -1.22 3.72
CA ASN A 23 6.91 -1.05 2.38
C ASN A 23 6.92 0.44 2.00
N THR A 24 8.09 0.98 1.65
CA THR A 24 8.35 2.43 1.49
C THR A 24 9.47 2.71 0.48
N LEU A 25 9.82 3.99 0.33
CA LEU A 25 10.93 4.44 -0.49
C LEU A 25 12.28 4.38 0.22
N TYR A 26 13.33 4.08 -0.54
CA TYR A 26 14.74 4.09 -0.13
C TYR A 26 15.59 4.86 -1.13
N ILE A 27 16.66 5.49 -0.63
CA ILE A 27 17.65 6.17 -1.47
C ILE A 27 18.53 5.15 -2.21
N GLU A 28 18.86 4.05 -1.55
CA GLU A 28 19.73 2.99 -2.06
C GLU A 28 18.97 1.66 -2.09
N ASP A 29 19.43 0.70 -2.89
CA ASP A 29 18.81 -0.61 -3.01
C ASP A 29 18.80 -1.34 -1.65
N PRO A 30 17.63 -1.54 -1.00
CA PRO A 30 17.56 -2.22 0.29
C PRO A 30 17.84 -3.72 0.17
N GLY A 31 17.89 -4.27 -1.05
CA GLY A 31 18.27 -5.66 -1.31
C GLY A 31 19.76 -5.94 -1.21
N THR A 32 20.61 -4.91 -1.33
CA THR A 32 22.07 -5.05 -1.40
C THR A 32 22.82 -4.18 -0.40
N ASN A 33 22.21 -3.10 0.08
CA ASN A 33 22.82 -2.18 1.03
C ASN A 33 22.08 -2.19 2.36
N ASP A 34 22.85 -2.10 3.45
CA ASP A 34 22.28 -1.75 4.75
C ASP A 34 21.93 -0.25 4.72
N PRO A 35 20.67 0.15 4.89
CA PRO A 35 20.30 1.56 4.90
C PRO A 35 21.10 2.27 6.01
N SER A 36 22.00 3.15 5.59
CA SER A 36 22.92 3.87 6.48
C SER A 36 22.22 4.53 7.68
N ASP A 37 22.93 4.59 8.81
CA ASP A 37 22.44 5.12 10.09
C ASP A 37 21.66 6.43 9.91
N VAL A 38 20.38 6.35 10.26
CA VAL A 38 19.42 7.39 9.89
C VAL A 38 19.41 8.49 10.95
N ALA A 39 19.47 9.75 10.51
CA ALA A 39 19.07 10.87 11.33
C ALA A 39 17.60 10.70 11.77
N VAL A 40 17.28 11.06 13.01
CA VAL A 40 15.90 11.04 13.51
C VAL A 40 15.11 12.15 12.77
N GLY A 41 14.55 11.79 11.61
CA GLY A 41 13.72 12.65 10.78
C GLY A 41 12.45 13.09 11.51
N ARG A 42 11.97 14.28 11.15
CA ARG A 42 10.84 15.00 11.79
C ARG A 42 9.50 14.30 11.56
N GLN A 43 8.50 14.69 12.36
CA GLN A 43 7.11 14.20 12.25
C GLN A 43 6.55 14.44 10.84
N GLY A 44 5.92 13.41 10.27
CA GLY A 44 5.12 13.56 9.06
C GLY A 44 3.82 14.29 9.33
N GLU A 45 3.26 14.91 8.31
CA GLU A 45 1.98 15.59 8.36
C GLU A 45 0.98 14.96 7.38
N VAL A 46 -0.29 14.93 7.79
CA VAL A 46 -1.38 14.60 6.87
C VAL A 46 -1.66 15.84 6.04
N VAL A 47 -1.61 15.70 4.72
CA VAL A 47 -1.99 16.76 3.79
C VAL A 47 -3.50 16.72 3.63
N HIS A 48 -4.16 17.80 3.99
CA HIS A 48 -5.60 17.95 3.81
C HIS A 48 -5.89 18.55 2.44
N THR A 49 -6.56 17.79 1.58
CA THR A 49 -7.02 18.23 0.26
C THR A 49 -8.54 18.37 0.23
N ALA A 50 -9.11 18.68 -0.93
CA ALA A 50 -10.55 18.64 -1.12
C ALA A 50 -11.15 17.24 -0.91
N HIS A 51 -10.36 16.18 -1.14
CA HIS A 51 -10.81 14.79 -1.07
C HIS A 51 -10.05 13.92 -0.08
N THR A 52 -9.07 14.44 0.66
CA THR A 52 -8.32 13.66 1.66
C THR A 52 -8.14 14.43 2.97
N PRO A 53 -8.12 13.74 4.13
CA PRO A 53 -8.39 12.31 4.29
C PRO A 53 -9.87 11.95 4.04
N GLN A 54 -10.10 10.75 3.52
CA GLN A 54 -11.42 10.13 3.39
C GLN A 54 -11.39 8.74 4.00
N LEU A 55 -12.36 8.45 4.87
CA LEU A 55 -12.57 7.11 5.44
C LEU A 55 -14.06 6.77 5.34
N LYS A 56 -14.36 5.63 4.71
CA LYS A 56 -15.72 5.13 4.54
C LYS A 56 -15.98 3.94 5.48
N PRO A 57 -17.26 3.65 5.81
CA PRO A 57 -17.61 2.56 6.72
C PRO A 57 -17.17 1.15 6.26
N ASP A 58 -16.96 0.96 4.95
CA ASP A 58 -16.48 -0.29 4.35
C ASP A 58 -14.95 -0.45 4.42
N GLY A 59 -14.24 0.50 5.03
CA GLY A 59 -12.78 0.54 5.09
C GLY A 59 -12.12 1.21 3.87
N SER A 60 -12.88 1.54 2.83
CA SER A 60 -12.37 2.28 1.68
C SER A 60 -11.99 3.70 2.09
N GLY A 61 -11.00 4.29 1.44
CA GLY A 61 -10.54 5.62 1.82
C GLY A 61 -9.38 6.14 0.99
N ALA A 62 -8.96 7.36 1.32
CA ALA A 62 -7.79 7.98 0.74
C ALA A 62 -7.07 8.84 1.79
N LEU A 63 -5.74 8.84 1.75
CA LEU A 63 -4.88 9.59 2.63
C LEU A 63 -3.68 10.12 1.84
N VAL A 64 -3.27 11.34 2.16
CA VAL A 64 -2.04 11.92 1.66
C VAL A 64 -1.16 12.29 2.84
N GLY A 65 0.03 11.73 2.88
CA GLY A 65 1.04 12.00 3.90
C GLY A 65 2.24 12.67 3.27
N HIS A 66 2.77 13.68 3.93
CA HIS A 66 3.98 14.37 3.52
C HIS A 66 5.03 14.34 4.63
N MET A 67 6.28 14.11 4.26
CA MET A 67 7.44 14.16 5.12
C MET A 67 8.59 14.86 4.41
N LYS A 68 9.03 15.99 4.96
CA LYS A 68 10.25 16.67 4.50
C LYS A 68 11.47 15.75 4.48
N THR A 69 11.59 14.88 5.47
CA THR A 69 12.64 13.85 5.50
C THR A 69 12.14 12.65 6.27
N THR A 70 12.12 11.47 5.65
CA THR A 70 11.72 10.22 6.29
C THR A 70 12.79 9.71 7.24
N ASN A 71 12.44 8.68 8.02
CA ASN A 71 13.40 7.91 8.80
C ASN A 71 14.27 6.97 7.94
N LEU A 72 14.33 7.17 6.62
CA LEU A 72 15.25 6.52 5.69
C LEU A 72 16.00 7.56 4.85
N ASN A 73 16.04 8.82 5.33
CA ASN A 73 16.64 9.98 4.68
C ASN A 73 16.02 10.38 3.32
N VAL A 74 14.88 9.78 2.94
CA VAL A 74 14.16 10.18 1.72
C VAL A 74 13.62 11.59 1.93
N SER A 75 13.95 12.50 1.01
CA SER A 75 13.63 13.92 1.11
C SER A 75 12.35 14.26 0.35
N ASP A 76 11.58 15.19 0.93
CA ASP A 76 10.34 15.72 0.39
C ASP A 76 9.38 14.62 -0.14
N HIS A 77 9.24 13.56 0.68
CA HIS A 77 8.43 12.38 0.36
C HIS A 77 6.96 12.70 0.57
N THR A 78 6.18 12.62 -0.52
CA THR A 78 4.71 12.61 -0.46
C THR A 78 4.20 11.25 -0.87
N ARG A 79 3.37 10.65 -0.03
CA ARG A 79 2.68 9.38 -0.29
C ARG A 79 1.17 9.62 -0.36
N ARG A 80 0.59 9.32 -1.52
CA ARG A 80 -0.85 9.31 -1.77
C ARG A 80 -1.30 7.84 -1.77
N VAL A 81 -2.22 7.49 -0.87
CA VAL A 81 -2.77 6.13 -0.76
C VAL A 81 -4.26 6.19 -0.94
N LEU A 82 -4.80 5.30 -1.77
CA LEU A 82 -6.23 5.03 -1.88
C LEU A 82 -6.48 3.55 -1.68
N SER A 83 -7.47 3.21 -0.84
CA SER A 83 -8.01 1.86 -0.71
C SER A 83 -9.47 1.82 -1.19
N ASN A 84 -9.85 0.75 -1.89
CA ASN A 84 -11.21 0.52 -2.32
C ASN A 84 -11.59 -0.96 -2.19
N PHE A 85 -12.67 -1.23 -1.46
CA PHE A 85 -13.22 -2.57 -1.21
C PHE A 85 -14.57 -2.79 -1.93
N SER A 86 -14.90 -1.95 -2.91
CA SER A 86 -16.12 -2.11 -3.70
C SER A 86 -15.89 -3.14 -4.82
N ALA A 87 -16.95 -3.88 -5.17
CA ALA A 87 -16.92 -4.85 -6.27
C ALA A 87 -16.72 -4.23 -7.67
N VAL A 88 -16.70 -2.90 -7.80
CA VAL A 88 -16.63 -2.18 -9.09
C VAL A 88 -15.35 -2.49 -9.85
N SER A 89 -14.24 -2.73 -9.15
CA SER A 89 -12.98 -3.07 -9.80
C SER A 89 -12.93 -4.50 -10.34
N GLY A 90 -13.82 -5.39 -9.86
CA GLY A 90 -13.70 -6.84 -10.03
C GLY A 90 -12.69 -7.51 -9.09
N ALA A 91 -12.04 -6.76 -8.18
CA ALA A 91 -11.17 -7.29 -7.13
C ALA A 91 -11.86 -7.22 -5.75
N THR A 92 -11.41 -8.04 -4.80
CA THR A 92 -11.83 -7.98 -3.39
C THR A 92 -11.33 -6.70 -2.72
N ALA A 93 -10.12 -6.27 -3.07
CA ALA A 93 -9.56 -5.00 -2.63
C ALA A 93 -8.64 -4.42 -3.70
N VAL A 94 -8.57 -3.08 -3.73
CA VAL A 94 -7.66 -2.29 -4.55
C VAL A 94 -6.90 -1.33 -3.64
N PHE A 95 -5.60 -1.23 -3.88
CA PHE A 95 -4.74 -0.20 -3.30
C PHE A 95 -4.04 0.56 -4.41
N VAL A 96 -4.03 1.88 -4.36
CA VAL A 96 -3.21 2.71 -5.24
C VAL A 96 -2.25 3.50 -4.36
N ILE A 97 -0.96 3.34 -4.64
CA ILE A 97 0.12 4.03 -3.94
C ILE A 97 0.85 4.88 -4.97
N ALA A 98 0.87 6.19 -4.73
CA ALA A 98 1.54 7.18 -5.53
C ALA A 98 2.53 7.94 -4.64
N ASP A 99 3.81 7.64 -4.83
CA ASP A 99 4.90 8.26 -4.10
C ASP A 99 5.64 9.26 -5.00
N THR A 100 5.96 10.43 -4.47
CA THR A 100 6.88 11.40 -5.06
C THR A 100 7.96 11.76 -4.05
N SER A 101 9.21 11.93 -4.49
CA SER A 101 10.32 12.30 -3.61
C SER A 101 11.52 12.83 -4.40
N ASP A 102 12.42 13.56 -3.75
CA ASP A 102 13.62 14.10 -4.41
C ASP A 102 14.70 13.04 -4.68
N ASN A 103 14.71 11.96 -3.89
CA ASN A 103 15.81 10.99 -3.87
C ASN A 103 15.39 9.55 -3.49
N GLY A 104 14.10 9.24 -3.43
CA GLY A 104 13.58 7.91 -3.08
C GLY A 104 13.59 6.96 -4.29
N HIS A 105 14.77 6.54 -4.70
CA HIS A 105 14.97 5.76 -5.92
C HIS A 105 14.35 4.36 -5.91
N TYR A 106 14.17 3.74 -4.74
CA TYR A 106 13.70 2.35 -4.64
C TYR A 106 12.40 2.26 -3.87
N TRP A 107 11.32 1.89 -4.55
CA TRP A 107 10.09 1.46 -3.90
C TRP A 107 10.20 -0.01 -3.53
N HIS A 108 10.04 -0.30 -2.23
CA HIS A 108 10.28 -1.62 -1.66
C HIS A 108 8.97 -2.27 -1.19
N TYR A 109 8.81 -3.55 -1.49
CA TYR A 109 7.72 -4.40 -1.02
C TYR A 109 8.26 -5.65 -0.34
N ASN A 110 7.61 -6.07 0.75
CA ASN A 110 7.94 -7.26 1.52
C ASN A 110 6.72 -8.18 1.68
N ALA A 111 6.92 -9.46 1.42
CA ALA A 111 6.02 -10.54 1.82
C ALA A 111 6.78 -11.51 2.75
N VAL A 112 6.04 -12.22 3.62
CA VAL A 112 6.63 -13.29 4.41
C VAL A 112 7.06 -14.41 3.48
N ASP A 113 8.36 -14.74 3.52
CA ASP A 113 8.93 -15.87 2.80
C ASP A 113 8.33 -17.19 3.33
N GLU A 114 8.32 -18.24 2.51
CA GLU A 114 7.73 -19.55 2.81
C GLU A 114 6.18 -19.58 2.98
N ILE A 115 5.52 -18.46 3.29
CA ILE A 115 4.05 -18.34 3.26
C ILE A 115 3.58 -17.98 1.86
N ASN A 116 4.31 -17.07 1.21
CA ASN A 116 3.94 -16.51 -0.07
C ASN A 116 4.98 -16.87 -1.13
N THR A 117 4.53 -16.98 -2.39
CA THR A 117 5.41 -17.07 -3.56
C THR A 117 5.27 -15.80 -4.38
N ILE A 118 6.40 -15.21 -4.78
CA ILE A 118 6.42 -14.03 -5.67
C ILE A 118 6.82 -14.45 -7.09
N THR A 119 6.05 -14.02 -8.09
CA THR A 119 6.40 -14.12 -9.50
C THR A 119 6.39 -12.73 -10.14
N ILE A 120 7.41 -12.43 -10.95
CA ILE A 120 7.50 -11.18 -11.73
C ILE A 120 7.15 -11.45 -13.19
N GLU A 121 6.28 -10.60 -13.75
CA GLU A 121 5.87 -10.62 -15.15
C GLU A 121 5.77 -9.17 -15.66
N ASP A 122 6.63 -8.81 -16.62
CA ASP A 122 6.74 -7.48 -17.23
C ASP A 122 6.83 -6.35 -16.18
N ASN A 123 5.80 -5.51 -16.10
CA ASN A 123 5.69 -4.39 -15.17
C ASN A 123 4.92 -4.76 -13.88
N SER A 124 4.75 -6.04 -13.59
CA SER A 124 3.95 -6.51 -12.48
C SER A 124 4.62 -7.63 -11.69
N PHE A 125 4.17 -7.82 -10.47
CA PHE A 125 4.47 -9.01 -9.69
C PHE A 125 3.22 -9.52 -8.99
N THR A 126 3.15 -10.85 -8.80
CA THR A 126 2.06 -11.52 -8.10
C THR A 126 2.61 -12.22 -6.88
N VAL A 127 1.97 -11.96 -5.74
CA VAL A 127 2.20 -12.60 -4.44
C VAL A 127 1.07 -13.60 -4.23
N THR A 128 1.37 -14.88 -4.41
CA THR A 128 0.40 -15.96 -4.21
C THR A 128 0.53 -16.50 -2.80
N GLY A 129 -0.57 -16.45 -2.05
CA GLY A 129 -0.69 -16.97 -0.70
C GLY A 129 -1.70 -18.12 -0.61
N PRO A 130 -1.93 -18.68 0.59
CA PRO A 130 -2.78 -19.87 0.75
C PRO A 130 -4.27 -19.71 0.42
N HIS A 131 -4.77 -18.48 0.26
CA HIS A 131 -6.20 -18.19 0.14
C HIS A 131 -6.54 -17.17 -0.95
N GLY A 132 -5.59 -16.89 -1.84
CA GLY A 132 -5.74 -15.88 -2.88
C GLY A 132 -4.41 -15.30 -3.29
N SER A 133 -4.46 -14.22 -4.04
CA SER A 133 -3.28 -13.53 -4.52
C SER A 133 -3.42 -12.02 -4.46
N LEU A 134 -2.29 -11.36 -4.30
CA LEU A 134 -2.12 -9.93 -4.52
C LEU A 134 -1.30 -9.75 -5.80
N ARG A 135 -1.79 -8.93 -6.74
CA ARG A 135 -1.00 -8.51 -7.91
C ARG A 135 -0.75 -7.02 -7.83
N ALA A 136 0.53 -6.65 -7.87
CA ALA A 136 0.97 -5.28 -7.97
C ALA A 136 1.41 -4.99 -9.42
N THR A 137 0.85 -3.93 -10.00
CA THR A 137 1.23 -3.41 -11.31
C THR A 137 1.88 -2.05 -11.11
N VAL A 138 3.12 -1.92 -11.57
CA VAL A 138 3.87 -0.66 -11.56
C VAL A 138 3.57 0.09 -12.85
N LEU A 139 2.96 1.26 -12.72
CA LEU A 139 2.62 2.15 -13.82
C LEU A 139 3.67 3.24 -14.04
N TYR A 140 4.44 3.57 -13.00
CA TYR A 140 5.58 4.47 -13.06
C TYR A 140 6.66 4.01 -12.06
N PRO A 141 7.95 4.00 -12.44
CA PRO A 141 8.55 4.50 -13.68
C PRO A 141 8.25 3.64 -14.92
N SER A 142 8.61 4.12 -16.12
CA SER A 142 8.50 3.35 -17.37
C SER A 142 9.71 3.63 -18.28
N PRO A 143 10.50 2.61 -18.69
CA PRO A 143 10.33 1.18 -18.45
C PRO A 143 10.50 0.80 -16.97
N VAL A 144 9.79 -0.25 -16.53
CA VAL A 144 9.89 -0.74 -15.16
C VAL A 144 11.08 -1.69 -15.03
N ASN A 145 11.88 -1.50 -13.98
CA ASN A 145 12.88 -2.47 -13.54
C ASN A 145 12.45 -3.06 -12.19
N LEU A 146 12.00 -4.32 -12.19
CA LEU A 146 11.65 -5.05 -10.97
C LEU A 146 12.75 -6.03 -10.60
N GLN A 147 13.19 -5.97 -9.35
CA GLN A 147 14.13 -6.90 -8.76
C GLN A 147 13.47 -7.63 -7.60
N GLN A 148 13.65 -8.94 -7.52
CA GLN A 148 13.21 -9.74 -6.37
C GLN A 148 14.38 -10.38 -5.64
N GLY A 149 14.17 -10.69 -4.37
CA GLY A 149 15.13 -11.46 -3.57
C GLY A 149 14.55 -11.89 -2.23
N ILE A 150 15.43 -12.38 -1.36
CA ILE A 150 15.09 -12.79 0.01
C ILE A 150 16.02 -12.05 0.96
N LEU A 151 15.46 -11.51 2.04
CA LEU A 151 16.19 -10.84 3.11
C LEU A 151 15.81 -11.43 4.47
N GLN A 152 16.76 -11.43 5.40
CA GLN A 152 16.49 -11.76 6.79
C GLN A 152 15.66 -10.65 7.44
N ARG A 153 14.64 -11.02 8.20
CA ARG A 153 13.82 -10.09 8.97
C ARG A 153 14.60 -9.55 10.18
N GLY A 154 14.34 -8.29 10.52
CA GLY A 154 14.83 -7.68 11.75
C GLY A 154 14.11 -8.18 13.01
N SER A 155 12.88 -8.68 12.87
CA SER A 155 12.19 -9.40 13.94
C SER A 155 11.38 -10.58 13.43
N ASP A 156 11.25 -11.60 14.29
CA ASP A 156 10.44 -12.78 14.00
C ASP A 156 8.99 -12.38 13.70
N PHE A 157 8.40 -13.06 12.71
CA PHE A 157 6.97 -13.03 12.45
C PHE A 157 6.38 -14.40 12.78
N PHE A 158 5.24 -14.41 13.48
CA PHE A 158 4.56 -15.65 13.85
C PHE A 158 3.20 -15.71 13.18
N PHE A 159 2.95 -16.79 12.45
CA PHE A 159 1.66 -17.03 11.80
C PHE A 159 1.30 -18.51 11.89
N ASN A 160 0.06 -18.80 12.31
CA ASN A 160 -0.43 -20.16 12.54
C ASN A 160 0.52 -21.03 13.40
N GLY A 161 1.18 -20.42 14.40
CA GLY A 161 2.09 -21.11 15.31
C GLY A 161 3.50 -21.37 14.75
N ASN A 162 3.75 -21.04 13.48
CA ASN A 162 5.07 -21.14 12.86
C ASN A 162 5.81 -19.81 12.97
N ARG A 163 7.14 -19.90 13.13
CA ARG A 163 8.05 -18.77 13.15
C ARG A 163 8.66 -18.58 11.76
N TYR A 164 8.62 -17.35 11.26
CA TYR A 164 9.20 -16.95 9.99
C TYR A 164 10.24 -15.86 10.22
N SER A 165 11.43 -16.06 9.66
CA SER A 165 12.61 -15.21 9.87
C SER A 165 13.10 -14.49 8.62
N SER A 166 12.47 -14.73 7.47
CA SER A 166 12.83 -14.12 6.18
C SER A 166 11.62 -13.45 5.53
N ASN A 167 11.90 -12.47 4.69
CA ASN A 167 10.97 -11.88 3.75
C ASN A 167 11.45 -12.15 2.33
N SER A 168 10.52 -12.46 1.43
CA SER A 168 10.73 -12.21 0.02
C SER A 168 10.44 -10.74 -0.25
N PHE A 169 11.20 -10.10 -1.14
CA PHE A 169 11.01 -8.70 -1.48
C PHE A 169 10.91 -8.47 -2.98
N VAL A 170 10.31 -7.33 -3.34
CA VAL A 170 10.38 -6.74 -4.67
C VAL A 170 10.78 -5.27 -4.56
N ASN A 171 11.73 -4.85 -5.40
CA ASN A 171 12.13 -3.45 -5.57
C ASN A 171 11.72 -2.96 -6.95
N SER A 172 11.19 -1.75 -7.02
CA SER A 172 11.08 -0.99 -8.26
C SER A 172 12.03 0.21 -8.19
N PHE A 173 12.88 0.38 -9.20
CA PHE A 173 13.83 1.49 -9.28
C PHE A 173 13.29 2.63 -10.15
N SER A 174 13.38 3.87 -9.67
CA SER A 174 13.15 5.11 -10.41
C SER A 174 14.31 6.10 -10.27
N ASP A 175 14.71 6.74 -11.37
CA ASP A 175 15.75 7.77 -11.39
C ASP A 175 15.30 9.09 -10.74
N ASP A 176 14.01 9.39 -10.77
CA ASP A 176 13.45 10.68 -10.33
C ASP A 176 12.77 10.64 -8.95
N GLY A 177 12.74 9.47 -8.30
CA GLY A 177 12.12 9.30 -6.98
C GLY A 177 10.60 9.16 -6.97
N ASP A 178 9.97 9.09 -8.14
CA ASP A 178 8.53 8.95 -8.32
C ASP A 178 8.15 7.49 -8.58
N HIS A 179 7.08 7.01 -7.93
CA HIS A 179 6.56 5.65 -8.08
C HIS A 179 5.04 5.62 -8.08
N LEU A 180 4.44 4.89 -9.03
CA LEU A 180 3.00 4.65 -9.08
C LEU A 180 2.71 3.16 -9.16
N VAL A 181 2.16 2.61 -8.07
CA VAL A 181 1.88 1.19 -7.90
C VAL A 181 0.41 0.97 -7.62
N VAL A 182 -0.21 0.06 -8.36
CA VAL A 182 -1.59 -0.38 -8.15
C VAL A 182 -1.58 -1.83 -7.73
N MET A 183 -2.17 -2.13 -6.58
CA MET A 183 -2.33 -3.49 -6.07
C MET A 183 -3.79 -3.91 -6.13
N THR A 184 -4.01 -5.15 -6.54
CA THR A 184 -5.33 -5.79 -6.54
C THR A 184 -5.25 -7.08 -5.74
N VAL A 185 -6.26 -7.38 -4.93
CA VAL A 185 -6.36 -8.61 -4.15
C VAL A 185 -7.58 -9.38 -4.62
N VAL A 186 -7.41 -10.67 -4.87
CA VAL A 186 -8.50 -11.58 -5.26
C VAL A 186 -8.45 -12.86 -4.44
N GLU A 187 -9.59 -13.54 -4.34
CA GLU A 187 -9.68 -14.86 -3.69
C GLU A 187 -9.01 -15.95 -4.53
N GLU A 188 -8.77 -17.12 -3.93
CA GLU A 188 -8.17 -18.26 -4.63
C GLU A 188 -8.99 -18.67 -5.87
N GLY A 189 -8.31 -18.72 -7.02
CA GLY A 189 -8.92 -19.11 -8.30
C GLY A 189 -9.59 -17.97 -9.07
N GLU A 190 -9.72 -16.79 -8.46
CA GLU A 190 -10.25 -15.61 -9.14
C GLU A 190 -9.20 -14.90 -10.01
N THR A 191 -9.66 -14.14 -10.99
CA THR A 191 -8.79 -13.42 -11.94
C THR A 191 -8.59 -11.98 -11.50
N HIS A 192 -7.35 -11.51 -11.44
CA HIS A 192 -7.05 -10.10 -11.22
C HIS A 192 -7.62 -9.22 -12.35
N PRO A 193 -8.30 -8.10 -12.04
CA PRO A 193 -8.77 -7.19 -13.07
C PRO A 193 -7.60 -6.51 -13.79
N SER A 194 -7.82 -6.06 -15.03
CA SER A 194 -6.80 -5.34 -15.78
C SER A 194 -6.51 -3.99 -15.13
N VAL A 195 -5.22 -3.65 -14.97
CA VAL A 195 -4.75 -2.34 -14.54
C VAL A 195 -4.05 -1.65 -15.69
N ARG A 196 -4.41 -0.40 -15.98
CA ARG A 196 -3.73 0.41 -17.01
C ARG A 196 -3.87 1.91 -16.78
N SER A 197 -2.90 2.66 -17.26
CA SER A 197 -3.02 4.11 -17.44
C SER A 197 -4.06 4.43 -18.52
N ILE A 198 -4.92 5.41 -18.24
CA ILE A 198 -5.82 6.05 -19.21
C ILE A 198 -5.13 7.27 -19.81
N SER A 199 -4.49 8.09 -18.95
CA SER A 199 -3.75 9.29 -19.31
C SER A 199 -2.76 9.66 -18.21
N GLY A 200 -1.76 10.48 -18.54
CA GLY A 200 -0.74 10.95 -17.63
C GLY A 200 0.63 10.31 -17.92
N HIS A 201 1.69 11.02 -17.53
CA HIS A 201 3.06 10.53 -17.49
C HIS A 201 3.64 10.96 -16.15
N GLY A 202 4.30 10.05 -15.42
CA GLY A 202 4.68 10.29 -14.03
C GLY A 202 3.58 9.89 -13.04
N VAL A 203 3.65 10.44 -11.83
CA VAL A 203 2.73 10.13 -10.73
C VAL A 203 1.52 11.07 -10.68
N VAL A 204 1.75 12.37 -10.91
CA VAL A 204 0.73 13.43 -10.84
C VAL A 204 0.02 13.59 -12.20
N ASP A 205 -1.21 14.11 -12.17
CA ASP A 205 -2.10 14.26 -13.34
C ASP A 205 -2.34 12.93 -14.09
N HIS A 206 -2.46 11.86 -13.30
CA HIS A 206 -2.58 10.49 -13.78
C HIS A 206 -4.00 9.98 -13.59
N ARG A 207 -4.52 9.30 -14.63
CA ARG A 207 -5.81 8.60 -14.58
C ARG A 207 -5.61 7.13 -14.84
N ILE A 208 -6.16 6.29 -13.96
CA ILE A 208 -5.93 4.85 -13.93
C ILE A 208 -7.26 4.12 -14.07
N ALA A 209 -7.29 3.06 -14.89
CA ALA A 209 -8.39 2.10 -14.95
C ALA A 209 -8.00 0.80 -14.25
N ILE A 210 -8.90 0.28 -13.42
CA ILE A 210 -8.75 -0.95 -12.64
C ILE A 210 -10.06 -1.74 -12.77
N GLY A 211 -10.16 -2.60 -13.78
CA GLY A 211 -11.47 -3.09 -14.23
C GLY A 211 -12.38 -1.93 -14.62
N ASP A 212 -13.57 -1.84 -14.02
CA ASP A 212 -14.50 -0.71 -14.22
C ASP A 212 -14.28 0.45 -13.23
N LEU A 213 -13.35 0.30 -12.27
CA LEU A 213 -12.97 1.37 -11.35
C LEU A 213 -12.02 2.36 -12.03
N GLN A 214 -12.21 3.65 -11.74
CA GLN A 214 -11.25 4.69 -12.12
C GLN A 214 -10.66 5.38 -10.90
N VAL A 215 -9.38 5.69 -10.97
CA VAL A 215 -8.66 6.50 -9.98
C VAL A 215 -8.03 7.69 -10.68
N VAL A 216 -8.07 8.85 -10.03
CA VAL A 216 -7.52 10.11 -10.50
C VAL A 216 -6.54 10.62 -9.45
N ILE A 217 -5.36 11.00 -9.90
CA ILE A 217 -4.32 11.66 -9.12
C ILE A 217 -4.10 13.03 -9.77
N GLU A 218 -4.34 14.09 -9.02
CA GLU A 218 -4.25 15.49 -9.46
C GLU A 218 -3.57 16.26 -8.32
N ASP A 219 -2.42 16.89 -8.60
CA ASP A 219 -1.55 17.49 -7.59
C ASP A 219 -1.25 16.55 -6.39
N ASP A 220 -1.48 17.06 -5.17
CA ASP A 220 -1.36 16.32 -3.92
C ASP A 220 -2.61 15.52 -3.56
N ASP A 221 -3.51 15.25 -4.52
CA ASP A 221 -4.78 14.59 -4.27
C ASP A 221 -4.87 13.22 -4.95
N ILE A 222 -5.63 12.32 -4.33
CA ILE A 222 -5.97 11.02 -4.90
C ILE A 222 -7.42 10.67 -4.58
N ARG A 223 -8.18 10.29 -5.61
CA ARG A 223 -9.62 10.05 -5.49
C ARG A 223 -10.11 9.05 -6.51
N LEU A 224 -11.31 8.52 -6.27
CA LEU A 224 -12.04 7.80 -7.30
C LEU A 224 -12.45 8.78 -8.40
N GLY A 225 -12.29 8.37 -9.65
CA GLY A 225 -12.85 9.09 -10.79
C GLY A 225 -14.37 9.03 -10.76
N GLU A 226 -15.03 10.01 -11.38
CA GLU A 226 -16.41 9.81 -11.80
C GLU A 226 -16.40 8.60 -12.73
N GLY A 227 -17.09 7.52 -12.34
CA GLY A 227 -17.04 6.26 -13.07
C GLY A 227 -17.26 6.51 -14.56
N LEU A 228 -16.67 5.66 -15.41
CA LEU A 228 -17.20 5.53 -16.77
C LEU A 228 -18.68 5.30 -16.58
N SER A 229 -19.53 6.27 -16.95
CA SER A 229 -20.96 6.04 -16.89
C SER A 229 -21.15 4.84 -17.79
N THR A 230 -21.33 3.67 -17.20
CA THR A 230 -21.93 2.56 -17.89
C THR A 230 -23.27 3.16 -18.26
N ARG A 231 -23.40 3.56 -19.53
CA ARG A 231 -24.71 3.69 -20.15
C ARG A 231 -25.40 2.41 -19.71
N SER A 232 -26.39 2.57 -18.84
CA SER A 232 -27.20 1.49 -18.30
C SER A 232 -27.59 0.58 -19.45
N ILE A 233 -26.83 -0.50 -19.65
CA ILE A 233 -27.28 -1.62 -20.43
C ILE A 233 -28.15 -2.36 -19.43
N PHE A 234 -29.43 -1.98 -19.46
CA PHE A 234 -30.57 -2.66 -18.88
C PHE A 234 -30.26 -4.07 -18.37
N MET A 235 -30.17 -4.22 -17.04
CA MET A 235 -30.58 -5.44 -16.34
C MET A 235 -31.48 -5.07 -15.14
N GLN A 236 -32.54 -4.31 -15.43
CA GLN A 236 -33.80 -4.36 -14.69
C GLN A 236 -34.72 -5.28 -15.51
N PRO A 237 -34.76 -6.61 -15.29
CA PRO A 237 -35.32 -7.18 -14.07
C PRO A 237 -34.72 -8.56 -13.70
N LEU A 238 -33.77 -8.61 -12.75
CA LEU A 238 -33.43 -9.87 -12.06
C LEU A 238 -33.14 -9.65 -10.57
N LEU A 239 -33.66 -8.55 -10.01
CA LEU A 239 -33.45 -8.14 -8.63
C LEU A 239 -34.65 -8.41 -7.70
N GLU A 240 -35.74 -9.01 -8.21
CA GLU A 240 -36.94 -9.33 -7.41
C GLU A 240 -37.22 -10.83 -7.25
N THR A 241 -36.40 -11.73 -7.83
CA THR A 241 -36.71 -13.17 -7.85
C THR A 241 -35.74 -14.07 -7.05
N LEU A 242 -34.72 -13.53 -6.39
CA LEU A 242 -33.71 -14.32 -5.66
C LEU A 242 -33.35 -13.77 -4.27
N MET A 243 -34.34 -13.39 -3.47
CA MET A 243 -34.21 -13.41 -2.01
C MET A 243 -35.48 -14.01 -1.40
N PRO A 244 -35.40 -15.24 -0.88
CA PRO A 244 -34.94 -15.39 0.49
C PRO A 244 -33.88 -16.49 0.64
N TRP A 245 -33.17 -16.48 1.77
CA TRP A 245 -32.18 -17.45 2.29
C TRP A 245 -30.71 -16.99 2.24
N VAL A 246 -30.16 -16.83 3.47
CA VAL A 246 -28.77 -17.19 3.87
C VAL A 246 -27.69 -16.17 3.43
N TRP A 247 -26.81 -15.61 4.27
CA TRP A 247 -26.28 -15.99 5.58
C TRP A 247 -25.67 -14.74 6.26
N LYS A 248 -25.76 -14.66 7.60
CA LYS A 248 -24.77 -13.90 8.39
C LYS A 248 -23.45 -14.65 8.24
N SER A 249 -22.41 -14.01 7.72
CA SER A 249 -21.04 -14.50 7.88
C SER A 249 -20.39 -13.74 9.03
N ASP A 250 -20.09 -14.47 10.10
CA ASP A 250 -19.22 -14.05 11.20
C ASP A 250 -17.75 -14.02 10.72
N ARG A 251 -17.43 -13.21 9.70
CA ARG A 251 -16.05 -13.05 9.23
C ARG A 251 -15.50 -11.71 9.69
N GLY A 252 -14.61 -11.81 10.68
CA GLY A 252 -13.82 -10.71 11.18
C GLY A 252 -13.17 -9.93 10.05
N PHE A 253 -13.27 -8.61 10.19
CA PHE A 253 -12.54 -7.62 9.41
C PHE A 253 -11.06 -8.01 9.31
N MET A 254 -10.45 -7.70 8.18
CA MET A 254 -9.01 -7.46 8.12
C MET A 254 -8.71 -6.44 9.21
N GLU A 255 -7.95 -6.80 10.25
CA GLU A 255 -7.69 -5.88 11.35
C GLU A 255 -6.94 -4.67 10.79
N ILE A 256 -7.32 -3.47 11.27
CA ILE A 256 -6.73 -2.18 10.92
C ILE A 256 -5.17 -2.18 11.01
N GLN A 257 -4.57 -3.14 11.71
CA GLN A 257 -3.12 -3.34 11.80
C GLN A 257 -2.46 -3.76 10.47
N ASP A 258 -3.15 -4.48 9.57
CA ASP A 258 -2.61 -4.87 8.26
C ASP A 258 -2.53 -3.66 7.31
N LEU A 259 -3.53 -2.77 7.39
CA LEU A 259 -3.55 -1.48 6.69
C LEU A 259 -2.45 -0.55 7.19
N GLN A 260 -2.16 -0.55 8.50
CA GLN A 260 -1.05 0.23 9.04
C GLN A 260 0.27 -0.18 8.37
N THR A 261 0.54 -1.46 8.14
CA THR A 261 1.82 -1.89 7.54
C THR A 261 2.00 -1.48 6.07
N ILE A 262 0.90 -1.36 5.32
CA ILE A 262 0.91 -0.86 3.93
C ILE A 262 1.03 0.68 3.92
N ILE A 263 0.47 1.36 4.92
CA ILE A 263 0.41 2.82 5.00
C ILE A 263 1.63 3.43 5.73
N THR A 264 2.22 2.76 6.73
CA THR A 264 3.23 3.33 7.64
C THR A 264 4.64 3.13 7.10
N GLY A 265 4.98 3.92 6.08
CA GLY A 265 6.34 4.44 5.90
C GLY A 265 6.56 5.74 6.71
N LEU A 266 5.50 6.35 7.23
CA LEU A 266 5.52 7.63 7.93
C LEU A 266 5.17 7.42 9.43
N ASP A 267 6.06 7.82 10.34
CA ASP A 267 5.81 7.81 11.80
C ASP A 267 4.95 9.04 12.15
N PHE A 268 3.63 8.87 12.13
CA PHE A 268 2.69 9.86 12.65
C PHE A 268 2.59 9.73 14.16
N ARG A 269 3.45 10.45 14.90
CA ARG A 269 3.21 10.64 16.33
C ARG A 269 2.03 11.59 16.49
N GLU A 270 1.03 11.18 17.28
CA GLU A 270 0.00 12.13 17.71
C GLU A 270 0.67 13.38 18.31
N PRO A 271 0.18 14.59 17.98
CA PRO A 271 0.69 15.80 18.62
C PRO A 271 0.46 15.66 20.13
N THR A 272 1.56 15.71 20.90
CA THR A 272 1.49 15.78 22.35
C THR A 272 0.68 17.01 22.73
N ILE A 273 -0.60 16.85 23.06
CA ILE A 273 -1.40 17.90 23.68
C ILE A 273 -0.77 18.14 25.05
N LEU A 274 0.04 19.19 25.16
CA LEU A 274 0.52 19.69 26.44
C LEU A 274 -0.72 20.11 27.23
N LYS A 275 -1.20 19.24 28.13
CA LYS A 275 -2.21 19.62 29.11
C LYS A 275 -1.61 20.75 29.95
N PRO A 276 -2.23 21.94 30.01
CA PRO A 276 -1.74 23.00 30.88
C PRO A 276 -1.76 22.49 32.32
N SER A 277 -0.61 22.54 32.99
CA SER A 277 -0.54 22.24 34.41
C SER A 277 -1.16 23.41 35.17
N ILE A 278 -2.42 23.24 35.56
CA ILE A 278 -3.01 24.11 36.57
C ILE A 278 -2.42 23.66 37.90
N LYS A 279 -1.40 24.38 38.38
CA LYS A 279 -1.02 24.31 39.78
C LYS A 279 -2.15 24.97 40.57
N SER A 280 -2.88 24.18 41.35
CA SER A 280 -3.68 24.72 42.44
C SER A 280 -2.73 25.02 43.59
N ASP A 281 -2.53 26.30 43.89
CA ASP A 281 -1.92 26.72 45.14
C ASP A 281 -2.88 26.39 46.29
N SER A 282 -2.42 25.57 47.22
CA SER A 282 -2.96 25.39 48.57
C SER A 282 -1.82 25.28 49.55
#